data_AF-A0A8I1UK49-F1
#
_entry.id   AF-A0A8I1UK49-F1
#
_cell.length_a   1.000
_cell.length_b   1.000
_cell.length_c   1.000
_cell.angle_alpha   90.00
_cell.angle_beta   90.00
_cell.angle_gamma   90.00
#
_symmetry.space_group_name_H-M   'P 1'
#
loop_
_entity.id
_entity.type
_entity.pdbx_description
1 polymer ?
#
loop_
_entity_poly.entity_id
_entity_poly.type
_entity_poly.pdbx_seq_one_letter_code
_entity_poly.pdbx_strand_id
1 'polypeptide(L)'
;MTTPYPLSWPHGMPRAKSRRTSQFRTSLSGALANVRDSLRRFGADSGRPVSEIIISSNVSLGQDKPSDPGVAVWFLWDGEQRCFAVDIYGKPAENLQAIHHVLEARRTEMRHAGVAMVKAAMAGFAAALPPPGSKPWNEILGVAADASPAAIDAAYRRLAAERHPDKPGGSEAMMAELNAARDQARKAHR
;
A
#
# COMPACT_ATOMS: atom_id res chain seq x y z
N MET A 1 0.27 -9.69 -1.66
CA MET A 1 0.84 -9.05 -2.87
C MET A 1 0.27 -7.65 -3.01
N THR A 2 1.12 -6.66 -3.29
CA THR A 2 0.69 -5.27 -3.56
C THR A 2 0.15 -5.17 -4.98
N THR A 3 -1.05 -4.59 -5.17
CA THR A 3 -1.66 -4.41 -6.49
C THR A 3 -1.78 -2.93 -6.86
N PRO A 4 -1.77 -2.58 -8.16
CA PRO A 4 -1.98 -1.19 -8.59
C PRO A 4 -3.42 -0.70 -8.36
N TYR A 5 -4.37 -1.63 -8.31
CA TYR A 5 -5.78 -1.40 -8.02
C TYR A 5 -6.37 -2.64 -7.32
N PRO A 6 -7.28 -2.50 -6.34
CA PRO A 6 -7.63 -1.26 -5.64
C PRO A 6 -6.44 -0.74 -4.79
N LEU A 7 -6.60 0.43 -4.16
CA LEU A 7 -5.57 1.06 -3.32
C LEU A 7 -5.07 0.11 -2.21
N SER A 8 -3.78 -0.23 -2.30
CA SER A 8 -3.02 -0.98 -1.31
C SER A 8 -2.30 -0.03 -0.35
N TRP A 9 -2.98 0.37 0.73
CA TRP A 9 -2.42 1.27 1.74
C TRP A 9 -1.48 0.53 2.71
N PRO A 10 -0.33 1.10 3.12
CA PRO A 10 0.61 0.44 4.02
C PRO A 10 0.02 0.17 5.41
N HIS A 11 0.28 -1.02 5.95
CA HIS A 11 -0.21 -1.42 7.26
C HIS A 11 0.35 -0.51 8.37
N GLY A 12 -0.49 -0.16 9.35
CA GLY A 12 -0.11 0.69 10.48
C GLY A 12 0.01 2.19 10.14
N MET A 13 -0.05 2.58 8.86
CA MET A 13 -0.03 4.00 8.49
C MET A 13 -1.44 4.59 8.60
N PRO A 14 -1.63 5.66 9.39
CA PRO A 14 -2.95 6.27 9.54
C PRO A 14 -3.42 6.93 8.23
N ARG A 15 -4.73 6.89 7.99
CA ARG A 15 -5.40 7.66 6.93
C ARG A 15 -5.60 9.10 7.38
N ALA A 16 -5.66 10.04 6.44
CA ALA A 16 -5.98 11.43 6.75
C ALA A 16 -7.41 11.54 7.32
N LYS A 17 -7.56 12.21 8.47
CA LYS A 17 -8.88 12.49 9.08
C LYS A 17 -9.68 13.52 8.28
N SER A 18 -8.99 14.46 7.64
CA SER A 18 -9.57 15.48 6.79
C SER A 18 -8.63 15.77 5.62
N ARG A 19 -9.21 16.23 4.51
CA ARG A 19 -8.46 16.57 3.30
C ARG A 19 -8.25 18.08 3.23
N ARG A 20 -7.09 18.46 2.70
CA ARG A 20 -6.64 19.83 2.48
C ARG A 20 -6.78 20.18 1.01
N THR A 21 -6.97 21.47 0.74
CA THR A 21 -6.83 22.01 -0.61
C THR A 21 -5.35 22.12 -0.96
N SER A 22 -4.96 21.67 -2.14
CA SER A 22 -3.59 21.83 -2.65
C SER A 22 -3.45 23.11 -3.48
N GLN A 23 -2.22 23.63 -3.57
CA GLN A 23 -1.87 24.67 -4.55
C GLN A 23 -1.21 24.07 -5.81
N PHE A 24 -1.10 22.74 -5.90
CA PHE A 24 -0.43 22.06 -6.99
C PHE A 24 -1.23 22.23 -8.29
N ARG A 25 -0.53 22.61 -9.36
CA ARG A 25 -1.08 22.72 -10.71
C ARG A 25 -0.46 21.63 -11.58
N THR A 26 -1.01 20.42 -11.50
CA THR A 26 -0.52 19.28 -12.28
C THR A 26 -1.66 18.36 -12.70
N SER A 27 -1.51 17.75 -13.88
CA SER A 27 -2.40 16.68 -14.33
C SER A 27 -2.01 15.36 -13.67
N LEU A 28 -2.91 14.36 -13.71
CA LEU A 28 -2.58 13.02 -13.23
C LEU A 28 -1.38 12.43 -13.99
N SER A 29 -1.33 12.59 -15.31
CA SER A 29 -0.22 12.13 -16.14
C SER A 29 1.10 12.83 -15.80
N GLY A 30 1.08 14.14 -15.57
CA GLY A 30 2.24 14.92 -15.14
C GLY A 30 2.75 14.47 -13.77
N ALA A 31 1.85 14.30 -12.80
CA ALA A 31 2.22 13.82 -11.46
C ALA A 31 2.82 12.41 -11.47
N LEU A 32 2.28 11.50 -12.30
CA LEU A 32 2.85 10.16 -12.51
C LEU A 32 4.26 10.22 -13.09
N ALA A 33 4.47 11.06 -14.11
CA ALA A 33 5.79 11.26 -14.70
C ALA A 33 6.79 11.82 -13.68
N ASN A 34 6.37 12.80 -12.87
CA ASN A 34 7.19 13.39 -11.82
C ASN A 34 7.63 12.36 -10.77
N VAL A 35 6.72 11.49 -10.30
CA VAL A 35 7.07 10.43 -9.34
C VAL A 35 8.06 9.43 -9.93
N ARG A 36 7.83 8.99 -11.17
CA ARG A 36 8.74 8.05 -11.87
C ARG A 36 10.13 8.65 -12.06
N ASP A 37 10.21 9.92 -12.47
CA ASP A 37 11.48 10.63 -12.64
C ASP A 37 12.22 10.77 -11.30
N SER A 38 11.51 11.17 -10.24
CA SER A 38 12.08 11.26 -8.89
C SER A 38 12.58 9.93 -8.36
N LEU A 39 11.87 8.81 -8.56
CA LEU A 39 12.33 7.48 -8.16
C LEU A 39 13.59 7.05 -8.93
N ARG A 40 13.64 7.30 -10.25
CA ARG A 40 14.83 7.02 -11.07
C ARG A 40 16.03 7.80 -10.53
N ARG A 41 15.85 9.11 -10.31
CA ARG A 41 16.92 9.98 -9.84
C ARG A 41 17.29 9.69 -8.38
N PHE A 42 16.35 9.25 -7.54
CA PHE A 42 16.60 8.78 -6.17
C PHE A 42 17.51 7.55 -6.17
N GLY A 43 17.25 6.56 -7.03
CA GLY A 43 18.15 5.42 -7.22
C GLY A 43 19.55 5.87 -7.61
N ALA A 44 19.66 6.76 -8.60
CA ALA A 44 20.94 7.31 -9.06
C ALA A 44 21.71 8.07 -7.95
N ASP A 45 21.04 8.99 -7.24
CA ASP A 45 21.64 9.77 -6.14
C ASP A 45 22.09 8.84 -4.99
N SER A 46 21.39 7.72 -4.77
CA SER A 46 21.72 6.76 -3.70
C SER A 46 22.81 5.75 -4.06
N GLY A 47 23.14 5.59 -5.36
CA GLY A 47 24.00 4.52 -5.85
C GLY A 47 23.43 3.10 -5.66
N ARG A 48 22.12 2.98 -5.39
CA ARG A 48 21.43 1.71 -5.11
C ARG A 48 20.25 1.52 -6.06
N PRO A 49 19.93 0.27 -6.44
CA PRO A 49 18.84 0.00 -7.37
C PRO A 49 17.49 0.35 -6.75
N VAL A 50 16.61 0.91 -7.58
CA VAL A 50 15.17 1.04 -7.33
C VAL A 50 14.44 0.15 -8.33
N SER A 51 13.62 -0.78 -7.84
CA SER A 51 12.89 -1.75 -8.68
C SER A 51 11.47 -1.99 -8.14
N GLU A 52 10.70 -2.81 -8.86
CA GLU A 52 9.34 -3.23 -8.46
C GLU A 52 8.42 -2.06 -8.08
N ILE A 53 8.47 -0.99 -8.87
CA ILE A 53 7.66 0.21 -8.61
C ILE A 53 6.19 -0.11 -8.90
N ILE A 54 5.34 0.00 -7.88
CA ILE A 54 3.89 -0.13 -7.97
C ILE A 54 3.25 1.14 -7.44
N ILE A 55 2.53 1.86 -8.30
CA ILE A 55 1.69 2.99 -7.91
C ILE A 55 0.27 2.46 -7.73
N SER A 56 -0.19 2.41 -6.49
CA SER A 56 -1.48 1.86 -6.09
C SER A 56 -2.48 2.97 -5.79
N SER A 57 -3.69 2.89 -6.37
CA SER A 57 -4.77 3.87 -6.17
C SER A 57 -6.13 3.28 -6.53
N ASN A 58 -7.20 4.01 -6.22
CA ASN A 58 -8.57 3.67 -6.65
C ASN A 58 -8.95 4.32 -8.00
N VAL A 59 -7.98 4.82 -8.76
CA VAL A 59 -8.22 5.34 -10.11
C VAL A 59 -8.41 4.17 -11.08
N SER A 60 -9.40 4.25 -11.95
CA SER A 60 -9.68 3.25 -13.00
C SER A 60 -10.01 3.92 -14.33
N LEU A 61 -10.15 3.12 -15.40
CA LEU A 61 -10.61 3.60 -16.70
C LEU A 61 -12.05 4.11 -16.57
N GLY A 62 -12.24 5.41 -16.79
CA GLY A 62 -13.54 6.09 -16.64
C GLY A 62 -13.76 6.76 -15.28
N GLN A 63 -12.88 6.53 -14.29
CA GLN A 63 -12.96 7.17 -12.98
C GLN A 63 -11.58 7.65 -12.49
N ASP A 64 -11.23 8.88 -12.90
CA ASP A 64 -10.00 9.56 -12.48
C ASP A 64 -10.12 10.31 -11.13
N LYS A 65 -11.35 10.43 -10.61
CA LYS A 65 -11.71 11.07 -9.35
C LYS A 65 -12.50 10.11 -8.44
N PRO A 66 -11.84 9.11 -7.85
CA PRO A 66 -12.46 8.22 -6.87
C PRO A 66 -12.83 8.95 -5.57
N SER A 67 -13.78 8.38 -4.81
CA SER A 67 -14.19 8.90 -3.49
C SER A 67 -13.05 8.85 -2.45
N ASP A 68 -12.19 7.83 -2.56
CA ASP A 68 -10.90 7.73 -1.89
C ASP A 68 -9.77 8.08 -2.88
N PRO A 69 -9.20 9.30 -2.81
CA PRO A 69 -8.16 9.78 -3.71
C PRO A 69 -6.74 9.40 -3.26
N GLY A 70 -6.60 8.56 -2.23
CA GLY A 70 -5.32 8.14 -1.69
C GLY A 70 -4.45 7.45 -2.74
N VAL A 71 -3.14 7.65 -2.63
CA VAL A 71 -2.13 7.01 -3.48
C VAL A 71 -1.04 6.43 -2.60
N ALA A 72 -0.62 5.20 -2.90
CA ALA A 72 0.53 4.55 -2.29
C ALA A 72 1.53 4.13 -3.37
N VAL A 73 2.77 4.59 -3.24
CA VAL A 73 3.87 4.27 -4.15
C VAL A 73 4.81 3.32 -3.44
N TRP A 74 4.76 2.05 -3.86
CA TRP A 74 5.56 0.95 -3.37
C TRP A 74 6.74 0.72 -4.31
N PHE A 75 7.91 0.39 -3.76
CA PHE A 75 9.11 0.05 -4.54
C PHE A 75 10.11 -0.70 -3.67
N LEU A 76 10.99 -1.47 -4.30
CA LEU A 76 12.20 -1.99 -3.65
C LEU A 76 13.33 -0.97 -3.80
N TRP A 77 14.05 -0.74 -2.72
CA TRP A 77 15.29 0.03 -2.70
C TRP A 77 16.30 -0.73 -1.85
N ASP A 78 17.44 -1.09 -2.43
CA ASP A 78 18.46 -1.87 -1.72
C ASP A 78 17.96 -3.23 -1.19
N GLY A 79 17.05 -3.88 -1.93
CA GLY A 79 16.40 -5.12 -1.51
C GLY A 79 15.35 -4.96 -0.41
N GLU A 80 15.16 -3.75 0.11
CA GLU A 80 14.17 -3.44 1.14
C GLU A 80 12.95 -2.78 0.52
N GLN A 81 11.75 -3.26 0.84
CA GLN A 81 10.51 -2.64 0.37
C GLN A 81 10.22 -1.35 1.11
N ARG A 82 9.87 -0.32 0.36
CA ARG A 82 9.52 1.02 0.83
C ARG A 82 8.17 1.44 0.28
N CYS A 83 7.48 2.30 1.01
CA CYS A 83 6.21 2.88 0.58
C CYS A 83 6.12 4.36 0.96
N PHE A 84 5.71 5.20 0.02
CA PHE A 84 5.17 6.53 0.30
C PHE A 84 3.67 6.52 0.05
N ALA A 85 2.86 6.77 1.08
CA ALA A 85 1.41 6.84 0.96
C ALA A 85 0.88 8.19 1.42
N VAL A 86 0.04 8.81 0.60
CA VAL A 86 -0.52 10.14 0.83
C VAL A 86 -1.99 10.18 0.42
N ASP A 87 -2.84 10.68 1.30
CA ASP A 87 -4.27 10.88 1.09
C ASP A 87 -4.79 12.20 1.67
N ILE A 88 -3.88 13.15 1.95
CA ILE A 88 -4.21 14.44 2.56
C ILE A 88 -4.85 15.43 1.57
N TYR A 89 -4.85 15.15 0.26
CA TYR A 89 -5.46 15.99 -0.77
C TYR A 89 -6.66 15.33 -1.43
N GLY A 90 -7.55 16.16 -2.00
CA GLY A 90 -8.80 15.73 -2.60
C GLY A 90 -8.66 15.00 -3.95
N LYS A 91 -7.53 15.14 -4.65
CA LYS A 91 -7.32 14.54 -5.97
C LYS A 91 -6.10 13.59 -5.98
N PRO A 92 -6.17 12.45 -6.69
CA PRO A 92 -5.02 11.55 -6.83
C PRO A 92 -3.77 12.23 -7.40
N ALA A 93 -3.94 13.14 -8.36
CA ALA A 93 -2.84 13.90 -8.95
C ALA A 93 -2.09 14.77 -7.91
N GLU A 94 -2.81 15.35 -6.95
CA GLU A 94 -2.23 16.18 -5.89
C GLU A 94 -1.49 15.32 -4.85
N ASN A 95 -2.04 14.15 -4.51
CA ASN A 95 -1.37 13.18 -3.64
C ASN A 95 -0.09 12.62 -4.29
N LEU A 96 -0.11 12.31 -5.58
CA LEU A 96 1.10 11.95 -6.34
C LEU A 96 2.14 13.08 -6.35
N GLN A 97 1.71 14.31 -6.58
CA GLN A 97 2.62 15.47 -6.57
C GLN A 97 3.26 15.68 -5.20
N ALA A 98 2.50 15.45 -4.12
CA ALA A 98 3.04 15.47 -2.77
C ALA A 98 4.12 14.39 -2.57
N ILE A 99 3.88 13.16 -3.04
CA ILE A 99 4.88 12.07 -3.00
C ILE A 99 6.15 12.45 -3.78
N HIS A 100 5.99 13.05 -4.97
CA HIS A 100 7.12 13.60 -5.73
C HIS A 100 7.95 14.60 -4.91
N HIS A 101 7.31 15.57 -4.24
CA HIS A 101 8.04 16.53 -3.41
C HIS A 101 8.74 15.90 -2.20
N VAL A 102 8.14 14.87 -1.59
CA VAL A 102 8.80 14.08 -0.53
C VAL A 102 10.04 13.38 -1.08
N LEU A 103 9.95 12.76 -2.26
CA LEU A 103 11.11 12.13 -2.92
C LEU A 103 12.21 13.15 -3.22
N GLU A 104 11.88 14.32 -3.79
CA GLU A 104 12.86 15.38 -4.05
C GLU A 104 13.54 15.85 -2.74
N ALA A 105 12.79 15.98 -1.65
CA ALA A 105 13.35 16.32 -0.35
C ALA A 105 14.34 15.25 0.14
N ARG A 106 14.00 13.96 0.01
CA ARG A 106 14.90 12.86 0.37
C ARG A 106 16.15 12.82 -0.50
N ARG A 107 16.05 13.18 -1.78
CA ARG A 107 17.20 13.29 -2.66
C ARG A 107 18.13 14.43 -2.25
N THR A 108 17.57 15.58 -1.87
CA THR A 108 18.34 16.69 -1.30
C THR A 108 19.03 16.27 -0.01
N GLU A 109 18.31 15.58 0.88
CA GLU A 109 18.88 15.03 2.13
C GLU A 109 20.03 14.07 1.85
N MET A 110 19.90 13.15 0.88
CA MET A 110 20.98 12.23 0.51
C MET A 110 22.24 12.96 0.05
N ARG A 111 22.12 14.01 -0.76
CA ARG A 111 23.28 14.75 -1.27
C ARG A 111 24.06 15.47 -0.17
N HIS A 112 23.37 15.92 0.88
CA HIS A 112 23.99 16.74 1.93
C HIS A 112 24.35 15.96 3.19
N ALA A 113 23.62 14.88 3.51
CA ALA A 113 23.78 14.12 4.73
C ALA A 113 24.11 12.63 4.50
N GLY A 114 24.12 12.19 3.24
CA GLY A 114 24.49 10.83 2.86
C GLY A 114 23.34 9.82 2.96
N VAL A 115 23.57 8.66 2.34
CA VAL A 115 22.57 7.59 2.17
C VAL A 115 22.17 6.95 3.51
N ALA A 116 23.11 6.82 4.46
CA ALA A 116 22.86 6.19 5.76
C ALA A 116 21.77 6.92 6.57
N MET A 117 21.80 8.26 6.57
CA MET A 117 20.80 9.05 7.28
C MET A 117 19.40 8.88 6.66
N VAL A 118 19.31 8.92 5.34
CA VAL A 118 18.03 8.71 4.65
C VAL A 118 17.50 7.30 4.85
N LYS A 119 18.36 6.28 4.85
CA LYS A 119 17.97 4.90 5.15
C LYS A 119 17.40 4.77 6.57
N ALA A 120 18.03 5.41 7.56
CA ALA A 120 17.53 5.45 8.93
C ALA A 120 16.18 6.19 9.04
N ALA A 121 16.05 7.36 8.41
CA ALA A 121 14.80 8.12 8.39
C ALA A 121 13.65 7.37 7.69
N MET A 122 13.99 6.55 6.68
CA MET A 122 13.01 5.73 5.96
C MET A 122 12.69 4.42 6.66
N ALA A 123 13.46 3.97 7.66
CA ALA A 123 13.23 2.72 8.39
C ALA A 123 11.80 2.61 8.96
N GLY A 124 11.21 3.71 9.44
CA GLY A 124 9.81 3.75 9.89
C GLY A 124 8.76 3.60 8.79
N PHE A 125 9.16 3.72 7.51
CA PHE A 125 8.32 3.47 6.32
C PHE A 125 8.59 2.09 5.70
N ALA A 126 9.36 1.22 6.37
CA ALA A 126 9.33 -0.20 6.06
C ALA A 126 7.93 -0.69 6.37
N ALA A 127 7.09 -0.75 5.34
CA ALA A 127 5.82 -1.41 5.47
C ALA A 127 6.11 -2.84 5.93
N ALA A 128 5.46 -3.26 7.00
CA ALA A 128 5.41 -4.68 7.32
C ALA A 128 4.78 -5.35 6.09
N LEU A 129 5.61 -5.93 5.23
CA LEU A 129 5.13 -6.88 4.23
C LEU A 129 4.31 -7.92 5.00
N PRO A 130 3.09 -8.27 4.56
CA PRO A 130 2.67 -9.63 4.83
C PRO A 130 3.76 -10.52 4.21
N PRO A 131 4.38 -11.42 4.99
CA PRO A 131 5.60 -12.09 4.59
C PRO A 131 5.46 -12.77 3.22
N PRO A 132 6.55 -12.88 2.44
CA PRO A 132 6.55 -13.64 1.19
C PRO A 132 5.88 -15.01 1.42
N GLY A 133 4.78 -15.28 0.71
CA GLY A 133 3.96 -16.48 0.92
C GLY A 133 2.58 -16.25 1.55
N SER A 134 2.21 -15.02 1.90
CA SER A 134 0.85 -14.73 2.39
C SER A 134 -0.20 -14.97 1.29
N LYS A 135 -1.09 -15.93 1.50
CA LYS A 135 -2.18 -16.28 0.58
C LYS A 135 -3.20 -15.14 0.47
N PRO A 136 -3.82 -14.92 -0.70
CA PRO A 136 -4.90 -13.94 -0.84
C PRO A 136 -6.12 -14.37 0.01
N TRP A 137 -6.93 -13.40 0.44
CA TRP A 137 -8.04 -13.64 1.39
C TRP A 137 -9.01 -14.72 0.91
N ASN A 138 -9.27 -14.79 -0.39
CA ASN A 138 -10.20 -15.75 -0.99
C ASN A 138 -9.61 -17.17 -0.97
N GLU A 139 -8.30 -17.33 -1.10
CA GLU A 139 -7.62 -18.62 -0.94
C GLU A 139 -7.61 -19.06 0.53
N ILE A 140 -7.39 -18.14 1.48
CA ILE A 140 -7.44 -18.44 2.92
C ILE A 140 -8.86 -18.87 3.33
N LEU A 141 -9.88 -18.17 2.81
CA LEU A 141 -11.30 -18.45 3.10
C LEU A 141 -11.87 -19.61 2.25
N GLY A 142 -11.15 -20.04 1.21
CA GLY A 142 -11.60 -21.10 0.30
C GLY A 142 -12.84 -20.71 -0.51
N VAL A 143 -12.94 -19.44 -0.92
CA VAL A 143 -14.08 -18.90 -1.69
C VAL A 143 -13.59 -18.28 -3.01
N ALA A 144 -14.52 -18.06 -3.94
CA ALA A 144 -14.22 -17.34 -5.17
C ALA A 144 -13.85 -15.87 -4.86
N ALA A 145 -13.05 -15.24 -5.74
CA ALA A 145 -12.62 -13.85 -5.56
C ALA A 145 -13.77 -12.83 -5.62
N ASP A 146 -14.90 -13.21 -6.22
CA ASP A 146 -16.14 -12.44 -6.37
C ASP A 146 -17.25 -12.94 -5.42
N ALA A 147 -16.92 -13.79 -4.45
CA ALA A 147 -17.89 -14.38 -3.54
C ALA A 147 -18.71 -13.32 -2.80
N SER A 148 -20.01 -13.55 -2.64
CA SER A 148 -20.89 -12.60 -1.95
C SER A 148 -20.48 -12.40 -0.48
N PRO A 149 -20.81 -11.25 0.15
CA PRO A 149 -20.53 -11.00 1.56
C PRO A 149 -21.07 -12.10 2.49
N ALA A 150 -22.25 -12.67 2.14
CA ALA A 150 -22.84 -13.78 2.86
C ALA A 150 -21.99 -15.05 2.76
N ALA A 151 -21.43 -15.36 1.58
CA ALA A 151 -20.55 -16.51 1.38
C ALA A 151 -19.22 -16.35 2.14
N ILE A 152 -18.67 -15.13 2.18
CA ILE A 152 -17.46 -14.79 2.95
C ILE A 152 -17.69 -15.00 4.46
N ASP A 153 -18.78 -14.46 5.02
CA ASP A 153 -19.07 -14.59 6.44
C ASP A 153 -19.37 -16.06 6.82
N ALA A 154 -20.04 -16.82 5.94
CA ALA A 154 -20.28 -18.25 6.16
C ALA A 154 -18.98 -19.06 6.16
N ALA A 155 -18.08 -18.82 5.19
CA ALA A 155 -16.77 -19.47 5.11
C ALA A 155 -15.90 -19.15 6.33
N TYR A 156 -15.91 -17.89 6.78
CA TYR A 156 -15.21 -17.46 7.99
C TYR A 156 -15.69 -18.23 9.23
N ARG A 157 -17.00 -18.33 9.45
CA ARG A 157 -17.55 -19.02 10.64
C ARG A 157 -17.19 -20.49 10.66
N ARG A 158 -17.25 -21.16 9.50
CA ARG A 158 -16.88 -22.57 9.35
C ARG A 158 -15.40 -22.77 9.71
N LEU A 159 -14.50 -22.01 9.09
CA LEU A 159 -13.06 -22.11 9.33
C LEU A 159 -12.66 -21.70 10.74
N ALA A 160 -13.36 -20.74 11.35
CA ALA A 160 -13.12 -20.33 12.72
C ALA A 160 -13.43 -21.46 13.71
N ALA A 161 -14.50 -22.22 13.46
CA ALA A 161 -14.85 -23.38 14.28
C ALA A 161 -13.86 -24.56 14.14
N GLU A 162 -13.13 -24.63 13.02
CA GLU A 162 -12.09 -25.65 12.75
C GLU A 162 -10.72 -25.22 13.29
N ARG A 163 -10.35 -23.94 13.12
CA ARG A 163 -9.00 -23.43 13.39
C ARG A 163 -8.83 -22.75 14.76
N HIS A 164 -9.89 -22.67 15.57
CA HIS A 164 -9.86 -22.06 16.90
C HIS A 164 -8.76 -22.70 17.78
N PRO A 165 -8.00 -21.93 18.58
CA PRO A 165 -6.97 -22.48 19.48
C PRO A 165 -7.51 -23.56 20.44
N ASP A 166 -8.79 -23.50 20.80
CA ASP A 166 -9.44 -24.50 21.66
C ASP A 166 -9.81 -25.80 20.94
N LYS A 167 -9.50 -25.92 19.63
CA LYS A 167 -9.80 -27.11 18.83
C LYS A 167 -8.53 -27.92 18.57
N PRO A 168 -8.63 -29.26 18.53
CA PRO A 168 -7.49 -30.10 18.16
C PRO A 168 -6.98 -29.71 16.76
N GLY A 169 -5.72 -29.27 16.67
CA GLY A 169 -5.10 -28.83 15.41
C GLY A 169 -5.35 -27.37 15.03
N GLY A 170 -6.08 -26.61 15.86
CA GLY A 170 -6.20 -25.15 15.73
C GLY A 170 -5.06 -24.42 16.45
N SER A 171 -4.87 -23.13 16.12
CA SER A 171 -3.88 -22.29 16.78
C SER A 171 -4.24 -20.81 16.70
N GLU A 172 -3.68 -20.01 17.60
CA GLU A 172 -3.84 -18.55 17.55
C GLU A 172 -3.36 -17.96 16.23
N ALA A 173 -2.26 -18.48 15.66
CA ALA A 173 -1.72 -18.04 14.38
C ALA A 173 -2.69 -18.29 13.22
N MET A 174 -3.34 -19.45 13.20
CA MET A 174 -4.35 -19.79 12.18
C MET A 174 -5.61 -18.92 12.30
N MET A 175 -6.02 -18.58 13.53
CA MET A 175 -7.13 -17.65 13.77
C MET A 175 -6.77 -16.21 13.37
N ALA A 176 -5.54 -15.77 13.65
CA ALA A 176 -5.07 -14.45 13.26
C ALA A 176 -5.05 -14.29 11.72
N GLU A 177 -4.56 -15.31 11.00
CA GLU A 177 -4.60 -15.34 9.53
C GLU A 177 -6.04 -15.27 8.98
N LEU A 178 -6.96 -16.05 9.57
CA LEU A 178 -8.37 -16.07 9.16
C LEU A 178 -9.08 -14.74 9.43
N ASN A 179 -8.78 -14.08 10.55
CA ASN A 179 -9.31 -12.76 10.89
C ASN A 179 -8.83 -11.70 9.89
N ALA A 180 -7.53 -11.71 9.56
CA ALA A 180 -6.96 -10.82 8.57
C ALA A 180 -7.61 -11.01 7.18
N ALA A 181 -7.86 -12.25 6.77
CA ALA A 181 -8.54 -12.57 5.51
C ALA A 181 -9.98 -12.03 5.48
N ARG A 182 -10.76 -12.23 6.56
CA ARG A 182 -12.12 -11.67 6.66
C ARG A 182 -12.14 -10.15 6.57
N ASP A 183 -11.22 -9.49 7.26
CA ASP A 183 -11.16 -8.04 7.28
C ASP A 183 -10.73 -7.46 5.92
N GLN A 184 -9.89 -8.19 5.17
CA GLN A 184 -9.59 -7.87 3.76
C GLN A 184 -10.82 -8.06 2.87
N ALA A 185 -11.53 -9.18 2.99
CA ALA A 185 -12.73 -9.46 2.21
C ALA A 185 -13.84 -8.41 2.44
N ARG A 186 -14.07 -8.00 3.70
CA ARG A 186 -15.04 -6.95 4.04
C ARG A 186 -14.70 -5.58 3.47
N LYS A 187 -13.42 -5.30 3.21
CA LYS A 187 -12.98 -4.06 2.56
C LYS A 187 -13.16 -4.13 1.03
N ALA A 188 -13.07 -5.32 0.44
CA ALA A 188 -13.27 -5.51 -1.00
C ALA A 188 -14.76 -5.39 -1.43
N HIS A 189 -15.70 -5.63 -0.51
CA HIS A 189 -17.16 -5.59 -0.78
C HIS A 189 -17.87 -4.34 -0.22
N ARG A 190 -17.13 -3.26 0.04
CA ARG A 190 -17.68 -1.97 0.52
C ARG A 190 -17.77 -0.93 -0.59
#